data_AF-A0AAW0SHZ2-F1
#
_entry.id   AF-A0AAW0SHZ2-F1
#
_cell.length_a   1.000
_cell.length_b   1.000
_cell.length_c   1.000
_cell.angle_alpha   90.00
_cell.angle_beta   90.00
_cell.angle_gamma   90.00
#
_symmetry.space_group_name_H-M   'P 1'
#
loop_
_entity.id
_entity.type
_entity.pdbx_description
1 polymer ?
#
loop_
_entity_poly.entity_id
_entity_poly.type
_entity_poly.pdbx_seq_one_letter_code
_entity_poly.pdbx_strand_id
1 'polypeptide(L)'
;MSPKTKYESSTSLADVTRPGEPMTHTELPTLRSILKHGIYIQEKKLMEEDVDRRNYSISKLVKDVRVEVVNCLQRANSQFSPPVIITDKYTERKIQVA
;
A
#
# COMPACT_ATOMS: atom_id res chain seq x y z
N MET A 1 -27.48 13.58 38.45
CA MET A 1 -26.58 13.95 37.35
C MET A 1 -26.52 12.79 36.38
N SER A 2 -27.09 12.92 35.18
CA SER A 2 -27.03 11.87 34.16
C SER A 2 -25.60 11.73 33.62
N PRO A 3 -25.12 10.51 33.33
CA PRO A 3 -23.81 10.33 32.72
C PRO A 3 -23.83 10.99 31.34
N LYS A 4 -22.94 11.96 31.11
CA LYS A 4 -22.70 12.51 29.76
C LYS A 4 -22.01 11.42 28.94
N THR A 5 -22.78 10.64 28.17
CA THR A 5 -22.24 9.79 27.10
C THR A 5 -21.73 10.68 25.97
N LYS A 6 -20.52 11.22 26.12
CA LYS A 6 -19.75 11.70 24.95
C LYS A 6 -18.99 10.52 24.39
N TYR A 7 -19.59 9.77 23.47
CA TYR A 7 -18.86 8.97 22.50
C TYR A 7 -19.76 8.78 21.27
N GLU A 8 -19.84 9.80 20.42
CA GLU A 8 -20.07 9.57 19.00
C GLU A 8 -18.78 8.95 18.45
N SER A 9 -18.72 7.62 18.39
CA SER A 9 -17.74 6.89 17.60
C SER A 9 -18.17 6.81 16.13
N SER A 10 -18.73 7.90 15.59
CA SER A 10 -18.91 8.05 14.15
C SER A 10 -17.65 8.72 13.59
N THR A 11 -16.67 7.91 13.20
CA THR A 11 -15.58 8.43 12.36
C THR A 11 -16.19 8.69 10.99
N SER A 12 -16.24 9.95 10.57
CA SER A 12 -16.71 10.25 9.22
C SER A 12 -15.78 9.55 8.23
N LEU A 13 -16.32 8.91 7.21
CA LEU A 13 -15.52 8.29 6.15
C LEU A 13 -14.55 9.34 5.55
N ALA A 14 -14.95 10.61 5.54
CA ALA A 14 -14.11 11.75 5.16
C ALA A 14 -12.84 11.89 6.03
N ASP A 15 -12.92 11.65 7.34
CA ASP A 15 -11.80 11.75 8.29
C ASP A 15 -10.81 10.59 8.13
N VAL A 16 -11.28 9.46 7.58
CA VAL A 16 -10.42 8.30 7.27
C VAL A 16 -9.70 8.50 5.93
N THR A 17 -10.30 9.27 5.02
CA THR A 17 -9.96 9.31 3.58
C THR A 17 -9.31 10.59 3.09
N ARG A 18 -9.22 11.68 3.87
CA ARG A 18 -8.56 12.92 3.44
C ARG A 18 -7.61 13.53 4.47
N PRO A 19 -6.48 14.12 4.04
CA PRO A 19 -5.96 14.14 2.65
C PRO A 19 -5.38 12.78 2.23
N GLY A 20 -5.33 12.52 0.92
CA GLY A 20 -4.56 11.40 0.37
C GLY A 20 -3.11 11.51 0.84
N GLU A 21 -2.51 10.38 1.22
CA GLU A 21 -1.18 10.35 1.82
C GLU A 21 -0.31 9.33 1.08
N PRO A 22 0.96 9.66 0.75
CA PRO A 22 1.85 8.71 0.13
C PRO A 22 2.15 7.54 1.08
N MET A 23 2.26 6.33 0.54
CA MET A 23 2.70 5.19 1.32
C MET A 23 4.11 5.39 1.88
N THR A 24 4.24 5.34 3.20
CA THR A 24 5.52 5.34 3.90
C THR A 24 6.22 3.98 3.72
N HIS A 25 7.53 4.02 3.49
CA HIS A 25 8.33 2.83 3.15
C HIS A 25 8.65 1.91 4.34
N THR A 26 8.27 2.31 5.56
CA THR A 26 8.70 1.67 6.81
C THR A 26 7.67 0.68 7.38
N GLU A 27 6.45 0.63 6.85
CA GLU A 27 5.38 -0.20 7.40
C GLU A 27 4.76 -1.11 6.33
N LEU A 28 4.34 -2.32 6.73
CA LEU A 28 3.53 -3.19 5.89
C LEU A 28 2.26 -2.44 5.45
N PRO A 29 1.88 -2.50 4.16
CA PRO A 29 0.71 -1.78 3.70
C PRO A 29 -0.55 -2.31 4.37
N THR A 30 -1.19 -1.47 5.18
CA THR A 30 -2.51 -1.74 5.74
C THR A 30 -3.58 -1.39 4.71
N LEU A 31 -4.79 -1.95 4.86
CA LEU A 31 -5.91 -1.59 3.97
C LEU A 31 -6.15 -0.07 3.96
N ARG A 32 -6.02 0.59 5.11
CA ARG A 32 -6.19 2.04 5.23
C ARG A 32 -5.10 2.81 4.47
N SER A 33 -3.84 2.39 4.55
CA SER A 33 -2.76 3.07 3.83
C SER A 33 -2.89 2.89 2.32
N ILE A 34 -3.33 1.72 1.85
CA ILE A 34 -3.62 1.47 0.43
C ILE A 34 -4.72 2.40 -0.07
N LEU A 35 -5.81 2.55 0.70
CA LEU A 35 -6.94 3.42 0.31
C LEU A 35 -6.52 4.90 0.26
N LYS A 36 -5.81 5.39 1.29
CA LYS A 36 -5.27 6.76 1.30
C LYS A 36 -4.31 7.02 0.15
N HIS A 37 -3.48 6.03 -0.18
CA HIS A 37 -2.52 6.13 -1.27
C HIS A 37 -3.19 6.11 -2.64
N GLY A 38 -4.28 5.35 -2.80
CA GLY A 38 -5.11 5.42 -3.99
C GLY A 38 -5.73 6.80 -4.20
N ILE A 39 -6.19 7.43 -3.12
CA ILE A 39 -6.69 8.81 -3.16
C ILE A 39 -5.56 9.78 -3.52
N TYR A 40 -4.37 9.61 -2.94
CA TYR A 40 -3.18 10.39 -3.28
C TYR A 40 -2.81 10.29 -4.77
N ILE A 41 -2.73 9.07 -5.33
CA ILE A 41 -2.44 8.85 -6.75
C ILE A 41 -3.52 9.49 -7.63
N GLN A 42 -4.80 9.34 -7.26
CA GLN A 42 -5.89 9.95 -7.99
C GLN A 42 -5.77 11.49 -7.99
N GLU A 43 -5.58 12.10 -6.81
CA GLU A 43 -5.41 13.55 -6.68
C GLU A 43 -4.20 14.05 -7.47
N LYS A 44 -3.07 13.34 -7.39
CA LYS A 44 -1.85 13.64 -8.12
C LYS A 44 -2.06 13.62 -9.64
N LYS A 45 -2.69 12.57 -10.18
CA LYS A 45 -2.96 12.47 -11.62
C LYS A 45 -3.96 13.50 -12.15
N LEU A 46 -4.94 13.87 -11.31
CA LEU A 46 -5.90 14.92 -11.66
C LEU A 46 -5.27 16.33 -11.64
N MET A 47 -4.26 16.57 -10.80
CA MET A 47 -3.63 17.89 -10.66
C MET A 47 -2.37 18.07 -11.51
N GLU A 48 -1.58 17.02 -11.71
CA GLU A 48 -0.27 17.11 -12.38
C GLU A 48 -0.27 16.59 -13.82
N GLU A 49 -1.11 15.58 -14.15
CA GLU A 49 -1.13 14.94 -15.48
C GLU A 49 -2.32 15.40 -16.36
N ASP A 50 -3.11 16.37 -15.88
CA ASP A 50 -4.30 16.94 -16.55
C ASP A 50 -5.28 15.86 -17.05
N VAL A 51 -5.34 14.74 -16.32
CA VAL A 51 -6.22 13.61 -16.67
C VAL A 51 -7.64 13.96 -16.25
N ASP A 52 -8.58 13.97 -17.19
CA ASP A 52 -9.99 14.14 -16.86
C ASP A 52 -10.47 13.01 -15.90
N ARG A 53 -11.20 13.37 -14.83
CA ARG A 53 -11.80 12.41 -13.88
C ARG A 53 -12.58 11.31 -14.58
N ARG A 54 -13.19 11.63 -15.73
CA ARG A 54 -13.93 10.67 -16.55
C ARG A 54 -13.04 9.62 -17.22
N ASN A 55 -11.79 9.95 -17.48
CA ASN A 55 -10.81 9.09 -18.16
C ASN A 55 -9.94 8.26 -17.20
N TYR A 56 -10.00 8.56 -15.90
CA TYR A 56 -9.32 7.81 -14.85
C TYR A 56 -10.27 6.85 -14.12
N SER A 57 -10.66 5.78 -14.83
CA SER A 57 -11.50 4.72 -14.28
C SER A 57 -10.88 4.06 -13.05
N ILE A 58 -11.71 3.52 -12.15
CA ILE A 58 -11.28 2.74 -10.98
C ILE A 58 -10.31 1.62 -11.39
N SER A 59 -10.53 0.96 -12.53
CA SER A 59 -9.63 -0.09 -13.02
C SER A 59 -8.21 0.39 -13.32
N LYS A 60 -8.04 1.64 -13.79
CA LYS A 60 -6.71 2.25 -13.98
C LYS A 60 -6.08 2.60 -12.63
N LEU A 61 -6.87 3.17 -11.72
CA LEU A 61 -6.42 3.47 -10.35
C LEU A 61 -5.93 2.21 -9.63
N VAL A 62 -6.67 1.10 -9.71
CA VAL A 62 -6.27 -0.17 -9.09
C VAL A 62 -4.96 -0.69 -9.69
N LYS A 63 -4.73 -0.53 -11.01
CA LYS A 63 -3.46 -0.93 -11.63
C LYS A 63 -2.29 -0.11 -11.08
N ASP A 64 -2.45 1.20 -10.99
CA ASP A 64 -1.40 2.10 -10.49
C ASP A 64 -1.07 1.81 -9.02
N VAL A 65 -2.11 1.71 -8.17
CA VAL A 65 -1.95 1.38 -6.74
C VAL A 65 -1.31 0.01 -6.56
N ARG A 66 -1.71 -0.99 -7.35
CA ARG A 66 -1.17 -2.36 -7.25
C ARG A 66 0.34 -2.40 -7.43
N VAL A 67 0.88 -1.66 -8.41
CA VAL A 67 2.33 -1.65 -8.68
C VAL A 67 3.09 -1.16 -7.45
N GLU A 68 2.62 -0.08 -6.83
CA GLU A 68 3.28 0.49 -5.65
C GLU A 68 3.15 -0.38 -4.40
N VAL A 69 1.97 -0.99 -4.19
CA VAL A 69 1.75 -1.92 -3.07
C VAL A 69 2.63 -3.17 -3.20
N VAL A 70 2.74 -3.75 -4.40
CA VAL A 70 3.61 -4.91 -4.64
C VAL A 70 5.07 -4.56 -4.39
N ASN A 71 5.53 -3.41 -4.85
CA ASN A 71 6.90 -2.95 -4.60
C ASN A 71 7.18 -2.77 -3.10
N CYS A 72 6.22 -2.23 -2.35
CA CYS A 72 6.32 -2.10 -0.90
C CYS A 72 6.41 -3.47 -0.22
N LEU A 73 5.55 -4.43 -0.60
CA LEU A 73 5.57 -5.78 -0.07
C LEU A 73 6.87 -6.54 -0.40
N GLN A 74 7.40 -6.38 -1.61
CA GLN A 74 8.68 -6.99 -1.99
C GLN A 74 9.84 -6.45 -1.15
N ARG A 75 9.89 -5.13 -0.92
CA ARG A 75 10.89 -4.51 -0.04
C ARG A 75 10.75 -5.00 1.39
N ALA A 76 9.53 -5.03 1.94
CA ALA A 76 9.29 -5.56 3.28
C ALA A 76 9.75 -7.03 3.37
N ASN A 77 9.37 -7.88 2.41
CA ASN A 77 9.80 -9.27 2.35
C ASN A 77 11.32 -9.42 2.29
N SER A 78 12.04 -8.52 1.60
CA SER A 78 13.51 -8.54 1.58
C SER A 78 14.16 -8.22 2.93
N GLN A 79 13.44 -7.53 3.84
CA GLN A 79 13.92 -7.22 5.19
C GLN A 79 13.65 -8.37 6.17
N PHE A 80 12.58 -9.15 5.98
CA PHE A 80 12.22 -10.28 6.84
C PHE A 80 12.78 -11.62 6.34
N SER A 81 13.06 -11.75 5.04
CA SER A 81 13.78 -12.89 4.48
C SER A 81 15.26 -12.72 4.79
N PRO A 82 15.91 -13.67 5.48
CA PRO A 82 17.37 -13.68 5.49
C PRO A 82 17.86 -13.76 4.02
N PRO A 83 18.90 -13.00 3.64
CA PRO A 83 19.47 -13.13 2.31
C PRO A 83 19.89 -14.59 2.12
N VAL A 84 19.37 -15.24 1.08
CA VAL A 84 19.82 -16.58 0.71
C VAL A 84 21.24 -16.43 0.18
N ILE A 85 22.22 -16.70 1.04
CA ILE A 85 23.63 -16.75 0.61
C ILE A 85 23.78 -18.01 -0.23
N ILE A 86 23.79 -17.82 -1.55
CA ILE A 86 24.06 -18.90 -2.51
C ILE A 86 25.55 -19.23 -2.37
N THR A 87 25.84 -20.34 -1.71
CA THR A 87 27.17 -20.93 -1.59
C THR A 87 27.24 -22.20 -2.43
N ASP A 88 28.43 -22.68 -2.77
CA ASP A 88 28.61 -23.94 -3.52
C ASP A 88 27.88 -25.12 -2.85
N LYS A 89 27.88 -25.14 -1.50
CA LYS A 89 27.15 -26.13 -0.69
C LYS A 89 25.62 -26.03 -0.83
N TYR A 90 25.08 -24.83 -1.07
CA TYR A 90 23.65 -24.62 -1.33
C TYR A 90 23.25 -25.19 -2.69
N THR A 91 24.07 -24.96 -3.72
CA THR A 91 23.88 -25.49 -5.08
C THR A 91 24.04 -27.01 -5.12
N GLU A 92 25.07 -27.58 -4.48
CA GLU A 92 25.27 -29.03 -4.40
C GLU A 92 24.06 -29.76 -3.78
N ARG A 93 23.50 -29.23 -2.69
CA ARG A 93 22.31 -29.80 -2.04
C ARG A 93 21.06 -29.78 -2.93
N LYS A 94 20.93 -28.79 -3.81
CA LYS A 94 19.78 -28.70 -4.74
C LYS A 94 19.91 -29.69 -5.89
N ILE A 95 21.13 -29.92 -6.37
CA ILE A 95 21.41 -30.87 -7.45
C ILE A 95 21.25 -32.32 -6.97
N GLN A 96 21.67 -32.65 -5.74
CA GLN A 96 21.56 -34.02 -5.20
C GLN A 96 20.12 -34.48 -4.90
N VAL A 97 19.16 -33.56 -4.86
CA VAL A 97 17.73 -33.87 -4.60
C VAL A 97 16.93 -33.98 -5.89
N ALA A 98 17.53 -33.63 -7.04
CA ALA A 98 16.97 -33.82 -8.38
C ALA A 98 17.48 -35.13 -9.01
#